data_AF-D3FXW7-F1
#
_entry.id   AF-D3FXW7-F1
#
_cell.length_a   1.000
_cell.length_b   1.000
_cell.length_c   1.000
_cell.angle_alpha   90.00
_cell.angle_beta   90.00
_cell.angle_gamma   90.00
#
_symmetry.space_group_name_H-M   'P 1'
#
loop_
_entity.id
_entity.type
_entity.pdbx_description
1 polymer ?
#
loop_
_entity_poly.entity_id
_entity_poly.type
_entity_poly.pdbx_seq_one_letter_code
_entity_poly.pdbx_strand_id
1 'polypeptide(L)'
;MSIQQIKERIEKVKSLKYTTPGEAKGNSSMAQAAVIFNEVKQKLSEVTNDRTLSAFGMAEKEREIKKEGARQLAKIISVIENVKQKELEEAEQVAKKLATSPEAKPADVDIALFEQKFSELKTELAVFPSRTSAQAMLDFISGIESPYFANKVASEFASFGAQMSAHTDPTRLRTVYDGLKITGSRSEKVAAQDLLKEIEALKGSSAVDEMQINVGVSKLFGEGYQSLVRDYKSFM
;
A
#
# COMPACT_ATOMS: atom_id res chain seq x y z
N MET A 1 -11.78 -11.39 3.27
CA MET A 1 -11.06 -10.22 3.78
C MET A 1 -11.50 -9.00 3.00
N SER A 2 -11.60 -7.84 3.63
CA SER A 2 -12.01 -6.57 2.99
C SER A 2 -10.80 -5.74 2.52
N ILE A 3 -11.04 -4.72 1.70
CA ILE A 3 -10.05 -3.69 1.32
C ILE A 3 -9.35 -3.10 2.55
N GLN A 4 -10.07 -2.94 3.65
CA GLN A 4 -9.53 -2.40 4.90
C GLN A 4 -8.39 -3.27 5.45
N GLN A 5 -8.54 -4.61 5.37
CA GLN A 5 -7.51 -5.54 5.85
C GLN A 5 -6.27 -5.54 4.95
N ILE A 6 -6.41 -5.30 3.64
CA ILE A 6 -5.27 -5.11 2.75
C ILE A 6 -4.48 -3.85 3.16
N LYS A 7 -5.20 -2.75 3.39
CA LYS A 7 -4.60 -1.47 3.82
C LYS A 7 -3.86 -1.59 5.15
N GLU A 8 -4.45 -2.26 6.14
CA GLU A 8 -3.81 -2.49 7.45
C GLU A 8 -2.48 -3.25 7.32
N ARG A 9 -2.41 -4.25 6.44
CA ARG A 9 -1.17 -5.00 6.20
C ARG A 9 -0.12 -4.18 5.46
N ILE A 10 -0.54 -3.37 4.48
CA ILE A 10 0.35 -2.43 3.80
C ILE A 10 0.93 -1.41 4.78
N GLU A 11 0.10 -0.84 5.67
CA GLU A 11 0.56 0.09 6.69
C GLU A 11 1.50 -0.58 7.70
N LYS A 12 1.22 -1.82 8.09
CA LYS A 12 2.13 -2.63 8.91
C LYS A 12 3.49 -2.80 8.24
N VAL A 13 3.54 -3.03 6.94
CA VAL A 13 4.80 -3.12 6.18
C VAL A 13 5.54 -1.79 6.17
N LYS A 14 4.83 -0.67 5.96
CA LYS A 14 5.44 0.67 5.97
C LYS A 14 6.03 1.02 7.34
N SER A 15 5.37 0.62 8.44
CA SER A 15 5.85 0.87 9.80
C SER A 15 7.02 -0.01 10.23
N LEU A 16 7.38 -1.06 9.46
CA LEU A 16 8.61 -1.82 9.70
C LEU A 16 9.86 -0.96 9.54
N LYS A 17 9.84 0.00 8.60
CA LYS A 17 11.01 0.83 8.29
C LYS A 17 11.23 1.96 9.29
N TYR A 18 10.15 2.62 9.69
CA TYR A 18 10.18 3.77 10.59
C TYR A 18 9.12 3.64 11.67
N THR A 19 9.45 4.10 12.89
CA THR A 19 8.45 4.20 13.95
C THR A 19 7.46 5.30 13.62
N THR A 20 6.19 4.95 13.47
CA THR A 20 5.09 5.90 13.32
C THR A 20 5.03 6.83 14.55
N PRO A 21 4.90 8.16 14.40
CA PRO A 21 4.76 9.05 15.55
C PRO A 21 3.53 8.66 16.39
N GLY A 22 3.76 8.19 17.62
CA GLY A 22 2.71 7.76 18.55
C GLY A 22 2.67 6.26 18.86
N GLU A 23 3.38 5.42 18.11
CA GLU A 23 3.52 3.99 18.42
C GLU A 23 4.75 3.70 19.29
N ALA A 24 4.59 2.77 20.23
CA ALA A 24 5.60 2.42 21.21
C ALA A 24 6.93 2.04 20.52
N LYS A 25 8.01 2.70 20.97
CA LYS A 25 9.41 2.40 20.64
C LYS A 25 9.65 0.89 20.81
N GLY A 26 9.67 0.11 19.72
CA GLY A 26 9.87 -1.34 19.87
C GLY A 26 10.14 -2.12 18.60
N ASN A 27 9.34 -1.91 17.54
CA ASN A 27 9.30 -2.91 16.46
C ASN A 27 9.88 -2.48 15.11
N SER A 28 10.26 -1.21 14.92
CA SER A 28 10.89 -0.78 13.66
C SER A 28 12.29 -1.34 13.52
N SER A 29 12.74 -1.53 12.27
CA SER A 29 14.09 -2.01 11.95
C SER A 29 15.16 -1.14 12.58
N MET A 30 14.95 0.18 12.61
CA MET A 30 15.89 1.12 13.19
C MET A 30 15.94 1.05 14.72
N ALA A 31 14.81 0.85 15.39
CA ALA A 31 14.78 0.66 16.84
C ALA A 31 15.54 -0.62 17.23
N GLN A 32 15.31 -1.71 16.50
CA GLN A 32 15.99 -2.99 16.73
C GLN A 32 17.50 -2.91 16.42
N ALA A 33 17.88 -2.26 15.31
CA ALA A 33 19.29 -2.04 14.98
C ALA A 33 20.01 -1.17 16.03
N ALA A 34 19.33 -0.14 16.56
CA ALA A 34 19.90 0.72 17.60
C ALA A 34 20.22 -0.05 18.90
N VAL A 35 19.41 -1.04 19.27
CA VAL A 35 19.70 -1.92 20.42
C VAL A 35 21.02 -2.65 20.21
N ILE A 36 21.21 -3.29 19.05
CA ILE A 36 22.47 -4.00 18.72
C ILE A 36 23.65 -3.03 18.71
N PHE A 37 23.49 -1.84 18.11
CA PHE A 37 24.58 -0.86 18.09
C PHE A 37 24.97 -0.41 19.50
N ASN A 38 24.01 -0.20 20.39
CA ASN A 38 24.30 0.18 21.78
C ASN A 38 24.99 -0.97 22.54
N GLU A 39 24.52 -2.21 22.37
CA GLU A 39 25.15 -3.38 22.99
C GLU A 39 26.59 -3.59 22.53
N VAL A 40 26.84 -3.50 21.21
CA VAL A 40 28.20 -3.62 20.67
C VAL A 40 29.09 -2.49 21.17
N LYS A 41 28.59 -1.25 21.18
CA LYS A 41 29.35 -0.11 21.71
C LYS A 41 29.74 -0.31 23.18
N GLN A 42 28.82 -0.82 23.99
CA GLN A 42 29.09 -1.11 25.41
C GLN A 42 30.15 -2.20 25.55
N LYS A 43 29.98 -3.34 24.86
CA LYS A 43 30.94 -4.46 24.91
C LYS A 43 32.33 -4.06 24.42
N LEU A 44 32.41 -3.23 23.38
CA LEU A 44 33.70 -2.70 22.91
C LEU A 44 34.35 -1.81 23.97
N SER A 45 33.58 -0.94 24.63
CA SER A 45 34.10 -0.11 25.73
C SER A 45 34.58 -0.94 26.91
N GLU A 46 33.94 -2.07 27.22
CA GLU A 46 34.38 -2.99 28.27
C GLU A 46 35.73 -3.63 27.92
N VAL A 47 35.92 -4.06 26.66
CA VAL A 47 37.20 -4.62 26.19
C VAL A 47 38.32 -3.59 26.23
N THR A 48 38.08 -2.35 25.80
CA THR A 48 39.10 -1.29 25.82
C THR A 48 39.56 -0.93 27.24
N ASN A 49 38.68 -1.09 28.24
CA ASN A 49 38.99 -0.79 29.64
C ASN A 49 39.53 -2.00 30.43
N ASP A 50 39.56 -3.20 29.83
CA ASP A 50 40.02 -4.43 30.48
C ASP A 50 41.56 -4.49 30.54
N ARG A 51 42.10 -4.16 31.72
CA ARG A 51 43.55 -4.16 31.99
C ARG A 51 44.19 -5.55 31.98
N THR A 52 43.39 -6.62 31.92
CA THR A 52 43.91 -8.00 31.92
C THR A 52 44.26 -8.50 30.52
N LEU A 53 43.87 -7.76 29.46
CA LEU A 53 44.09 -8.15 28.09
C LEU A 53 45.38 -7.55 27.52
N SER A 54 46.09 -8.36 26.75
CA SER A 54 47.16 -7.87 25.87
C SER A 54 46.55 -7.14 24.66
N ALA A 55 47.36 -6.34 23.96
CA ALA A 55 46.94 -5.68 22.72
C ALA A 55 46.35 -6.65 21.69
N PHE A 56 46.96 -7.84 21.55
CA PHE A 56 46.44 -8.89 20.69
C PHE A 56 45.11 -9.46 21.20
N GLY A 57 44.98 -9.70 22.52
CA GLY A 57 43.75 -10.20 23.13
C GLY A 57 42.58 -9.21 23.01
N MET A 58 42.85 -7.90 23.11
CA MET A 58 41.86 -6.85 22.85
C MET A 58 41.38 -6.90 21.40
N ALA A 59 42.30 -6.94 20.43
CA ALA A 59 41.97 -6.98 19.02
C ALA A 59 41.11 -8.20 18.63
N GLU A 60 41.44 -9.39 19.16
CA GLU A 60 40.64 -10.61 18.94
C GLU A 60 39.24 -10.50 19.56
N LYS A 61 39.11 -10.02 20.81
CA LYS A 61 37.79 -9.82 21.43
C LYS A 61 36.94 -8.80 20.68
N GLU A 62 37.53 -7.68 20.26
CA GLU A 62 36.82 -6.69 19.45
C GLU A 62 36.30 -7.28 18.15
N ARG A 63 37.13 -8.08 17.45
CA ARG A 63 36.75 -8.74 16.20
C ARG A 63 35.56 -9.68 16.40
N GLU A 64 35.56 -10.46 17.47
CA GLU A 64 34.44 -11.36 17.80
C GLU A 64 33.18 -10.60 18.16
N ILE A 65 33.27 -9.53 18.96
CA ILE A 65 32.12 -8.67 19.30
C ILE A 65 31.50 -8.05 18.03
N LYS A 66 32.33 -7.48 17.15
CA LYS A 66 31.88 -6.86 15.89
C LYS A 66 31.23 -7.89 14.96
N LYS A 67 31.82 -9.08 14.87
CA LYS A 67 31.29 -10.20 14.07
C LYS A 67 29.95 -10.70 14.59
N GLU A 68 29.82 -10.87 15.90
CA GLU A 68 28.58 -11.31 16.53
C GLU A 68 27.48 -10.24 16.38
N GLY A 69 27.81 -8.96 16.60
CA GLY A 69 26.88 -7.86 16.34
C GLY A 69 26.39 -7.80 14.90
N ALA A 70 27.29 -8.00 13.93
CA ALA A 70 26.94 -8.06 12.52
C ALA A 70 26.01 -9.25 12.19
N ARG A 71 26.25 -10.42 12.78
CA ARG A 71 25.37 -11.61 12.63
C ARG A 71 23.98 -11.38 13.22
N GLN A 72 23.91 -10.79 14.41
CA GLN A 72 22.64 -10.46 15.04
C GLN A 72 21.84 -9.46 14.20
N LEU A 73 22.53 -8.46 13.64
CA LEU A 73 21.91 -7.47 12.77
C LEU A 73 21.38 -8.11 11.47
N ALA A 74 22.17 -8.99 10.84
CA ALA A 74 21.74 -9.76 9.67
C ALA A 74 20.49 -10.60 9.98
N LYS A 75 20.44 -11.25 11.15
CA LYS A 75 19.28 -12.04 11.58
C LYS A 75 18.03 -11.18 11.77
N ILE A 76 18.16 -9.99 12.36
CA ILE A 76 17.03 -9.06 12.51
C ILE A 76 16.52 -8.60 11.14
N ILE A 77 17.43 -8.22 10.23
CA ILE A 77 17.05 -7.82 8.86
C ILE A 77 16.31 -8.96 8.15
N SER A 78 16.82 -10.20 8.25
CA SER A 78 16.16 -11.39 7.70
C SER A 78 14.74 -11.56 8.25
N VAL A 79 14.54 -11.46 9.57
CA VAL A 79 13.21 -11.57 10.19
C VAL A 79 12.27 -10.48 9.67
N ILE A 80 12.73 -9.23 9.58
CA ILE A 80 11.90 -8.11 9.12
C ILE A 80 11.50 -8.27 7.66
N GLU A 81 12.43 -8.68 6.80
CA GLU A 81 12.16 -8.95 5.39
C GLU A 81 11.21 -10.15 5.21
N ASN A 82 11.32 -11.18 6.05
CA ASN A 82 10.36 -12.29 6.06
C ASN A 82 8.96 -11.86 6.50
N VAL A 83 8.85 -11.00 7.52
CA VAL A 83 7.57 -10.41 7.92
C VAL A 83 6.99 -9.57 6.78
N LYS A 84 7.80 -8.72 6.15
CA LYS A 84 7.39 -7.95 4.95
C LYS A 84 6.82 -8.87 3.88
N GLN A 85 7.58 -9.89 3.50
CA GLN A 85 7.19 -10.82 2.44
C GLN A 85 5.86 -11.50 2.76
N LYS A 86 5.70 -12.04 3.97
CA LYS A 86 4.48 -12.71 4.40
C LYS A 86 3.27 -11.77 4.38
N GLU A 87 3.41 -10.56 4.92
CA GLU A 87 2.31 -9.58 4.96
C GLU A 87 1.89 -9.14 3.55
N LEU A 88 2.87 -8.94 2.65
CA LEU A 88 2.60 -8.57 1.26
C LEU A 88 2.00 -9.72 0.45
N GLU A 89 2.43 -10.97 0.67
CA GLU A 89 1.82 -12.14 0.02
C GLU A 89 0.37 -12.34 0.44
N GLU A 90 0.07 -12.25 1.74
CA GLU A 90 -1.30 -12.34 2.26
C GLU A 90 -2.17 -11.20 1.70
N ALA A 91 -1.64 -9.97 1.66
CA ALA A 91 -2.32 -8.82 1.07
C ALA A 91 -2.56 -9.01 -0.44
N GLU A 92 -1.58 -9.53 -1.18
CA GLU A 92 -1.66 -9.74 -2.63
C GLU A 92 -2.69 -10.81 -2.98
N GLN A 93 -2.74 -11.93 -2.24
CA GLN A 93 -3.72 -12.98 -2.48
C GLN A 93 -5.15 -12.46 -2.36
N VAL A 94 -5.42 -11.63 -1.34
CA VAL A 94 -6.73 -11.01 -1.14
C VAL A 94 -7.03 -9.99 -2.24
N ALA A 95 -6.05 -9.13 -2.56
CA ALA A 95 -6.22 -8.11 -3.60
C ALA A 95 -6.47 -8.75 -4.98
N LYS A 96 -5.73 -9.81 -5.35
CA LYS A 96 -5.96 -10.59 -6.58
C LYS A 96 -7.36 -11.21 -6.60
N LYS A 97 -7.83 -11.74 -5.47
CA LYS A 97 -9.19 -12.31 -5.37
C LYS A 97 -10.25 -11.24 -5.58
N LEU A 98 -10.12 -10.05 -4.97
CA LEU A 98 -11.06 -8.94 -5.15
C LEU A 98 -10.99 -8.36 -6.57
N ALA A 99 -9.80 -8.23 -7.14
CA ALA A 99 -9.61 -7.72 -8.50
C ALA A 99 -10.16 -8.65 -9.58
N THR A 100 -10.18 -9.96 -9.34
CA THR A 100 -10.69 -10.96 -10.28
C THR A 100 -12.12 -11.41 -9.99
N SER A 101 -12.67 -11.04 -8.83
CA SER A 101 -14.07 -11.33 -8.51
C SER A 101 -14.97 -10.60 -9.50
N PRO A 102 -15.95 -11.29 -10.12
CA PRO A 102 -16.94 -10.62 -10.95
C PRO A 102 -17.67 -9.59 -10.08
N GLU A 103 -17.79 -8.35 -10.57
CA GLU A 103 -18.62 -7.34 -9.90
C GLU A 103 -20.00 -7.94 -9.66
N ALA A 104 -20.57 -7.72 -8.47
CA ALA A 104 -21.88 -8.26 -8.12
C ALA A 104 -22.91 -7.71 -9.13
N LYS A 105 -23.19 -8.52 -10.15
CA LYS A 105 -24.18 -8.22 -11.17
C LYS A 105 -25.52 -8.11 -10.44
N PRO A 106 -26.24 -6.97 -10.54
CA PRO A 106 -27.59 -6.86 -10.01
C PRO A 106 -28.48 -7.96 -10.58
N ALA A 107 -29.62 -8.25 -9.93
CA ALA A 107 -30.54 -9.24 -10.47
C ALA A 107 -30.93 -8.87 -11.90
N ASP A 108 -31.16 -9.85 -12.77
CA ASP A 108 -31.47 -9.58 -14.19
C ASP A 108 -32.71 -8.67 -14.35
N VAL A 109 -33.65 -8.76 -13.40
CA VAL A 109 -34.83 -7.86 -13.32
C VAL A 109 -34.41 -6.41 -13.08
N ASP A 110 -33.50 -6.15 -12.14
CA ASP A 110 -33.04 -4.80 -11.83
C ASP A 110 -32.26 -4.20 -13.02
N ILE A 111 -31.50 -5.04 -13.73
CA ILE A 111 -30.80 -4.63 -14.94
C ILE A 111 -31.79 -4.25 -16.04
N ALA A 112 -32.81 -5.09 -16.27
CA ALA A 112 -33.82 -4.81 -17.28
C ALA A 112 -34.59 -3.51 -16.97
N LEU A 113 -34.99 -3.30 -15.72
CA LEU A 113 -35.66 -2.08 -15.28
C LEU A 113 -34.76 -0.84 -15.44
N PHE A 114 -33.49 -0.96 -15.05
CA PHE A 114 -32.50 0.10 -15.22
C PHE A 114 -32.31 0.45 -16.71
N GLU A 115 -32.08 -0.55 -17.56
CA GLU A 115 -31.84 -0.35 -18.99
C GLU A 115 -33.05 0.24 -19.70
N GLN A 116 -34.26 -0.23 -19.36
CA GLN A 116 -35.49 0.33 -19.87
C GLN A 116 -35.60 1.81 -19.51
N LYS A 117 -35.40 2.17 -18.23
CA LYS A 117 -35.54 3.54 -17.78
C LYS A 117 -34.45 4.45 -18.35
N PHE A 118 -33.22 3.95 -18.40
CA PHE A 118 -32.08 4.68 -18.96
C PHE A 118 -32.25 4.93 -20.46
N SER A 119 -32.74 3.92 -21.20
CA SER A 119 -33.04 4.05 -22.62
C SER A 119 -34.17 5.05 -22.87
N GLU A 120 -35.26 4.98 -22.10
CA GLU A 120 -36.37 5.93 -22.19
C GLU A 120 -35.89 7.37 -22.01
N LEU A 121 -35.10 7.64 -20.96
CA LEU A 121 -34.57 8.98 -20.68
C LEU A 121 -33.59 9.47 -21.75
N LYS A 122 -32.74 8.58 -22.31
CA LYS A 122 -31.86 8.91 -23.44
C LYS A 122 -32.67 9.27 -24.67
N THR A 123 -33.71 8.51 -24.99
CA THR A 123 -34.60 8.78 -26.13
C THR A 123 -35.35 10.10 -25.92
N GLU A 124 -35.91 10.34 -24.74
CA GLU A 124 -36.60 11.58 -24.42
C GLU A 124 -35.67 12.80 -24.56
N LEU A 125 -34.44 12.70 -24.04
CA LEU A 125 -33.44 13.76 -24.18
C LEU A 125 -33.02 13.99 -25.64
N ALA A 126 -32.91 12.94 -26.44
CA ALA A 126 -32.51 13.02 -27.84
C ALA A 126 -33.62 13.59 -28.74
N VAL A 127 -34.87 13.19 -28.51
CA VAL A 127 -36.03 13.59 -29.34
C VAL A 127 -36.62 14.93 -28.89
N PHE A 128 -36.65 15.17 -27.57
CA PHE A 128 -37.21 16.37 -26.96
C PHE A 128 -36.18 17.05 -26.03
N PRO A 129 -35.08 17.59 -26.59
CA PRO A 129 -34.03 18.22 -25.80
C PRO A 129 -34.56 19.46 -25.09
N SER A 130 -34.69 19.37 -23.76
CA SER A 130 -35.23 20.43 -22.92
C SER A 130 -34.56 20.41 -21.55
N ARG A 131 -34.72 21.50 -20.80
CA ARG A 131 -34.27 21.55 -19.40
C ARG A 131 -34.91 20.46 -18.56
N THR A 132 -36.18 20.13 -18.82
CA THR A 132 -36.94 19.12 -18.08
C THR A 132 -36.38 17.71 -18.32
N SER A 133 -36.15 17.33 -19.58
CA SER A 133 -35.61 16.01 -19.93
C SER A 133 -34.15 15.85 -19.47
N ALA A 134 -33.33 16.90 -19.56
CA ALA A 134 -31.98 16.90 -19.02
C ALA A 134 -31.96 16.77 -17.48
N GLN A 135 -32.90 17.42 -16.80
CA GLN A 135 -33.05 17.34 -15.34
C GLN A 135 -33.47 15.94 -14.88
N ALA A 136 -34.44 15.32 -15.56
CA ALA A 136 -34.89 13.96 -15.28
C ALA A 136 -33.75 12.94 -15.43
N MET A 137 -32.93 13.08 -16.48
CA MET A 137 -31.74 12.25 -16.68
C MET A 137 -30.70 12.45 -15.55
N LEU A 138 -30.44 13.69 -15.14
CA LEU A 138 -29.52 13.97 -14.03
C LEU A 138 -29.98 13.40 -12.70
N ASP A 139 -31.27 13.50 -12.40
CA ASP A 139 -31.82 12.97 -11.15
C ASP A 139 -31.76 11.44 -11.13
N PHE A 140 -32.05 10.79 -12.27
CA PHE A 140 -31.86 9.35 -12.43
C PHE A 140 -30.41 8.93 -12.20
N ILE A 141 -29.46 9.62 -12.84
CA ILE A 141 -28.03 9.32 -12.70
C ILE A 141 -27.53 9.55 -11.26
N SER A 142 -27.99 10.62 -10.62
CA SER A 142 -27.58 10.97 -9.25
C SER A 142 -28.04 9.93 -8.22
N GLY A 143 -29.12 9.19 -8.50
CA GLY A 143 -29.63 8.11 -7.66
C GLY A 143 -28.93 6.76 -7.85
N ILE A 144 -27.91 6.67 -8.71
CA ILE A 144 -27.20 5.41 -8.96
C ILE A 144 -26.22 5.13 -7.83
N GLU A 145 -26.55 4.12 -7.01
CA GLU A 145 -25.67 3.63 -5.94
C GLU A 145 -24.84 2.41 -6.36
N SER A 146 -25.32 1.65 -7.35
CA SER A 146 -24.65 0.44 -7.83
C SER A 146 -23.42 0.77 -8.69
N PRO A 147 -22.22 0.24 -8.36
CA PRO A 147 -21.03 0.40 -9.20
C PRO A 147 -21.22 -0.12 -10.63
N TYR A 148 -21.99 -1.20 -10.80
CA TYR A 148 -22.29 -1.80 -12.11
C TYR A 148 -23.02 -0.80 -13.03
N PHE A 149 -24.09 -0.19 -12.52
CA PHE A 149 -24.86 0.81 -13.27
C PHE A 149 -24.06 2.11 -13.45
N ALA A 150 -23.30 2.53 -12.45
CA ALA A 150 -22.48 3.74 -12.54
C ALA A 150 -21.43 3.63 -13.65
N ASN A 151 -20.74 2.48 -13.74
CA ASN A 151 -19.79 2.18 -14.82
C ASN A 151 -20.45 2.19 -16.20
N LYS A 152 -21.63 1.56 -16.32
CA LYS A 152 -22.40 1.55 -17.57
C LYS A 152 -22.76 2.96 -18.03
N VAL A 153 -23.32 3.78 -17.14
CA VAL A 153 -23.68 5.18 -17.47
C VAL A 153 -22.45 6.02 -17.79
N ALA A 154 -21.36 5.89 -17.01
CA ALA A 154 -20.13 6.63 -17.24
C ALA A 154 -19.52 6.30 -18.62
N SER A 155 -19.58 5.03 -19.05
CA SER A 155 -19.10 4.59 -20.36
C SER A 155 -19.90 5.17 -21.53
N GLU A 156 -21.19 5.39 -21.33
CA GLU A 156 -22.09 5.94 -22.35
C GLU A 156 -22.26 7.46 -22.25
N PHE A 157 -21.66 8.11 -21.25
CA PHE A 157 -21.87 9.53 -20.96
C PHE A 157 -21.54 10.44 -22.15
N ALA A 158 -20.53 10.09 -22.95
CA ALA A 158 -20.18 10.83 -24.16
C ALA A 158 -21.33 10.90 -25.19
N SER A 159 -22.24 9.92 -25.19
CA SER A 159 -23.36 9.85 -26.15
C SER A 159 -24.51 10.83 -25.85
N PHE A 160 -24.68 11.25 -24.60
CA PHE A 160 -25.79 12.13 -24.18
C PHE A 160 -25.34 13.37 -23.38
N GLY A 161 -24.10 13.41 -22.89
CA GLY A 161 -23.59 14.48 -22.03
C GLY A 161 -23.58 15.86 -22.70
N ALA A 162 -23.35 15.91 -24.01
CA ALA A 162 -23.40 17.15 -24.79
C ALA A 162 -24.83 17.72 -24.90
N GLN A 163 -25.84 16.86 -24.95
CA GLN A 163 -27.25 17.28 -24.98
C GLN A 163 -27.66 17.78 -23.59
N MET A 164 -27.17 17.15 -22.52
CA MET A 164 -27.42 17.62 -21.16
C MET A 164 -26.73 18.96 -20.85
N SER A 165 -25.50 19.17 -21.33
CA SER A 165 -24.75 20.41 -21.07
C SER A 165 -25.37 21.64 -21.74
N ALA A 166 -26.11 21.46 -22.84
CA ALA A 166 -26.84 22.53 -23.50
C ALA A 166 -28.07 23.03 -22.70
N HIS A 167 -28.57 22.21 -21.76
CA HIS A 167 -29.85 22.46 -21.08
C HIS A 167 -29.75 22.42 -19.54
N THR A 168 -28.54 22.31 -18.99
CA THR A 168 -28.27 22.22 -17.54
C THR A 168 -27.13 23.14 -17.15
N ASP A 169 -27.11 23.56 -15.87
CA ASP A 169 -25.92 24.09 -15.21
C ASP A 169 -24.70 23.14 -15.35
N PRO A 170 -23.59 23.61 -15.96
CA PRO A 170 -22.35 22.85 -16.11
C PRO A 170 -21.75 22.38 -14.78
N THR A 171 -21.95 23.13 -13.69
CA THR A 171 -21.41 22.79 -12.38
C THR A 171 -22.06 21.53 -11.85
N ARG A 172 -23.40 21.50 -11.85
CA ARG A 172 -24.17 20.32 -11.46
C ARG A 172 -23.87 19.11 -12.34
N LEU A 173 -23.79 19.30 -13.65
CA LEU A 173 -23.45 18.23 -14.59
C LEU A 173 -22.10 17.59 -14.26
N ARG A 174 -21.09 18.41 -13.98
CA ARG A 174 -19.77 17.95 -13.56
C ARG A 174 -19.82 17.20 -12.23
N THR A 175 -20.52 17.73 -11.23
CA THR A 175 -20.67 17.05 -9.93
C THR A 175 -21.28 15.66 -10.07
N VAL A 176 -22.31 15.51 -10.89
CA VAL A 176 -22.96 14.21 -11.12
C VAL A 176 -22.05 13.25 -11.88
N TYR A 177 -21.31 13.74 -12.89
CA TYR A 177 -20.35 12.93 -13.62
C TYR A 177 -19.17 12.47 -12.75
N ASP A 178 -18.64 13.37 -11.92
CA ASP A 178 -17.58 13.04 -10.95
C ASP A 178 -18.11 12.07 -9.89
N GLY A 179 -19.37 12.22 -9.46
CA GLY A 179 -20.08 11.29 -8.58
C GLY A 179 -20.20 9.89 -9.19
N LEU A 180 -20.63 9.79 -10.46
CA LEU A 180 -20.67 8.53 -11.22
C LEU A 180 -19.29 7.86 -11.29
N LYS A 181 -18.25 8.65 -11.57
CA LYS A 181 -16.89 8.15 -11.58
C LYS A 181 -16.50 7.62 -10.22
N ILE A 182 -16.80 8.33 -9.13
CA ILE A 182 -16.51 7.86 -7.77
C ILE A 182 -17.28 6.58 -7.47
N THR A 183 -18.57 6.49 -7.78
CA THR A 183 -19.40 5.30 -7.55
C THR A 183 -18.96 4.11 -8.40
N GLY A 184 -18.59 4.33 -9.67
CA GLY A 184 -18.03 3.30 -10.55
C GLY A 184 -16.62 2.86 -10.13
N SER A 185 -15.79 3.80 -9.69
CA SER A 185 -14.42 3.55 -9.16
C SER A 185 -14.42 2.95 -7.76
N ARG A 186 -15.54 3.05 -7.03
CA ARG A 186 -15.79 2.33 -5.78
C ARG A 186 -15.98 0.83 -5.98
N SER A 187 -15.93 0.31 -7.21
CA SER A 187 -15.89 -1.14 -7.38
C SER A 187 -14.65 -1.66 -6.66
N GLU A 188 -14.85 -2.63 -5.77
CA GLU A 188 -13.78 -3.20 -4.93
C GLU A 188 -12.60 -3.69 -5.79
N LYS A 189 -12.87 -3.97 -7.06
CA LYS A 189 -11.92 -4.33 -8.10
C LYS A 189 -10.94 -3.22 -8.46
N VAL A 190 -11.37 -1.97 -8.68
CA VAL A 190 -10.46 -0.85 -9.00
C VAL A 190 -9.55 -0.56 -7.81
N ALA A 191 -10.13 -0.48 -6.61
CA ALA A 191 -9.37 -0.30 -5.38
C ALA A 191 -8.37 -1.46 -5.15
N ALA A 192 -8.76 -2.71 -5.42
CA ALA A 192 -7.86 -3.85 -5.33
C ALA A 192 -6.73 -3.80 -6.37
N GLN A 193 -6.99 -3.32 -7.59
CA GLN A 193 -5.96 -3.13 -8.61
C GLN A 193 -4.92 -2.06 -8.21
N ASP A 194 -5.37 -0.96 -7.63
CA ASP A 194 -4.45 0.07 -7.14
C ASP A 194 -3.62 -0.43 -5.95
N LEU A 195 -4.23 -1.19 -5.04
CA LEU A 195 -3.51 -1.84 -3.95
C LEU A 195 -2.50 -2.88 -4.46
N LEU A 196 -2.78 -3.59 -5.57
CA LEU A 196 -1.81 -4.51 -6.18
C LEU A 196 -0.55 -3.77 -6.69
N LYS A 197 -0.72 -2.59 -7.30
CA LYS A 197 0.42 -1.76 -7.74
C LYS A 197 1.25 -1.29 -6.54
N GLU A 198 0.58 -0.90 -5.45
CA GLU A 198 1.25 -0.49 -4.22
C GLU A 198 2.02 -1.66 -3.59
N ILE A 199 1.42 -2.86 -3.53
CA ILE A 199 2.09 -4.08 -3.05
C ILE A 199 3.32 -4.39 -3.90
N GLU A 200 3.23 -4.30 -5.22
CA GLU A 200 4.35 -4.53 -6.14
C GLU A 200 5.50 -3.53 -5.91
N ALA A 201 5.17 -2.25 -5.73
CA ALA A 201 6.14 -1.23 -5.37
C ALA A 201 6.83 -1.53 -4.02
N LEU A 202 6.06 -2.00 -3.02
CA LEU A 202 6.61 -2.34 -1.70
C LEU A 202 7.48 -3.59 -1.73
N LYS A 203 7.17 -4.59 -2.57
CA LYS A 203 8.02 -5.79 -2.76
C LYS A 203 9.41 -5.42 -3.26
N GLY A 204 9.49 -4.44 -4.17
CA GLY A 204 10.76 -3.93 -4.70
C GLY A 204 11.54 -3.06 -3.72
N SER A 205 10.92 -2.64 -2.61
CA SER A 205 11.54 -1.79 -1.59
C SER A 205 12.05 -2.60 -0.41
N SER A 206 13.14 -2.13 0.22
CA SER A 206 13.64 -2.68 1.48
C SER A 206 12.74 -2.23 2.64
N ALA A 207 12.38 -3.15 3.54
CA ALA A 207 11.68 -2.83 4.78
C ALA A 207 12.61 -2.21 5.83
N VAL A 208 13.88 -2.01 5.47
CA VAL A 208 14.93 -1.51 6.35
C VAL A 208 15.57 -0.28 5.72
N ASP A 209 16.00 0.68 6.56
CA ASP A 209 16.81 1.82 6.11
C ASP A 209 18.27 1.37 5.91
N GLU A 210 18.52 0.78 4.74
CA GLU A 210 19.84 0.24 4.37
C GLU A 210 20.94 1.30 4.46
N MET A 211 20.64 2.56 4.16
CA MET A 211 21.62 3.65 4.26
C MET A 211 22.05 3.86 5.71
N GLN A 212 21.10 4.03 6.62
CA GLN A 212 21.41 4.26 8.04
C GLN A 212 22.07 3.04 8.68
N ILE A 213 21.62 1.82 8.33
CA ILE A 213 22.27 0.60 8.80
C ILE A 213 23.70 0.50 8.30
N ASN A 214 23.96 0.74 7.01
CA ASN A 214 25.32 0.68 6.47
C ASN A 214 26.25 1.71 7.11
N VAL A 215 25.73 2.91 7.41
CA VAL A 215 26.48 3.94 8.15
C VAL A 215 26.79 3.47 9.57
N GLY A 216 25.82 2.89 10.29
CA GLY A 216 26.02 2.35 11.63
C GLY A 216 27.05 1.20 11.66
N VAL A 217 26.93 0.26 10.72
CA VAL A 217 27.86 -0.87 10.55
C VAL A 217 29.26 -0.38 10.22
N SER A 218 29.43 0.53 9.26
CA SER A 218 30.73 1.09 8.90
C SER A 218 31.41 1.75 10.09
N LYS A 219 30.66 2.58 10.85
CA LYS A 219 31.20 3.32 12.00
C LYS A 219 31.56 2.41 13.18
N LEU A 220 30.74 1.41 13.48
CA LEU A 220 30.84 0.65 14.72
C LEU A 220 31.53 -0.71 14.55
N PHE A 221 31.27 -1.39 13.43
CA PHE A 221 31.80 -2.72 13.15
C PHE A 221 33.01 -2.64 12.21
N GLY A 222 33.00 -1.70 11.26
CA GLY A 222 33.98 -1.56 10.19
C GLY A 222 33.47 -2.06 8.84
N GLU A 223 34.08 -1.59 7.76
CA GLU A 223 33.63 -1.85 6.38
C GLU A 223 33.59 -3.34 6.02
N GLY A 224 34.50 -4.16 6.59
CA GLY A 224 34.56 -5.59 6.35
C GLY A 224 33.33 -6.39 6.80
N TYR A 225 32.44 -5.80 7.60
CA TYR A 225 31.21 -6.45 8.07
C TYR A 225 29.96 -6.07 7.26
N GLN A 226 30.06 -5.14 6.32
CA GLN A 226 28.93 -4.74 5.48
C GLN A 226 28.41 -5.90 4.62
N SER A 227 29.31 -6.73 4.08
CA SER A 227 28.94 -7.90 3.29
C SER A 227 28.14 -8.92 4.12
N LEU A 228 28.54 -9.13 5.38
CA LEU A 228 27.87 -10.07 6.29
C LEU A 228 26.44 -9.61 6.65
N VAL A 229 26.25 -8.30 6.80
CA VAL A 229 24.92 -7.72 7.04
C VAL A 229 24.06 -7.72 5.77
N ARG A 230 24.67 -7.51 4.59
CA ARG A 230 23.97 -7.56 3.29
C ARG A 230 23.57 -8.97 2.87
N ASP A 231 24.36 -9.98 3.24
CA ASP A 231 24.03 -11.39 3.01
C ASP A 231 23.08 -11.95 4.09
N TYR A 232 22.16 -11.12 4.58
CA TYR A 232 21.11 -11.55 5.52
C TYR A 232 20.23 -12.66 4.93
N LYS A 233 20.19 -12.80 3.60
CA LYS A 233 19.46 -13.86 2.89
C LYS A 233 20.01 -15.25 3.18
N SER A 234 21.30 -15.39 3.51
CA SER A 234 21.86 -16.66 3.97
C SER A 234 21.29 -17.13 5.32
N PHE A 235 20.56 -16.26 6.03
CA PHE A 235 19.88 -16.54 7.29
C PHE A 235 18.35 -16.67 7.14
N MET A 236 17.83 -16.72 5.90
CA MET A 236 16.43 -17.07 5.60
C MET A 236 16.30 -18.58 5.38
#